data_AF-G8S6X5-F1
#
_entry.id   AF-G8S6X5-F1
#
_cell.length_a   1.000
_cell.length_b   1.000
_cell.length_c   1.000
_cell.angle_alpha   90.00
_cell.angle_beta   90.00
_cell.angle_gamma   90.00
#
_symmetry.space_group_name_H-M   'P 1'
#
loop_
_entity.id
_entity.type
_entity.pdbx_description
1 polymer ?
#
loop_
_entity_poly.entity_id
_entity_poly.type
_entity_poly.pdbx_seq_one_letter_code
_entity_poly.pdbx_strand_id
1 'polypeptide(L)'
;MRDSQRKRRWRTALCATLIGLVPAQVALPAEPAQAFAPDLSFVPSPIPLGVQTHRSITEHAVTQALGSYFGVAEPTPRMRAAIEEIVAADKAVDDDQVSSDKHFDGENFDGGQRFVLANRAALLAALTAGDGAAARGRLGTALHPIQDFYAHSNWVELGNRGPDPDLGVPGRVIGPVAGILENTCTLGGILITTKLTSGYYGGEDRVPLVLASKCRHGGPLDSGPGSGGISKDFPVSILSPHPGLHQVAAQVAEQATRKFLDEIRAAVPAWQSQLLLGADLTFGPAGASRSTRPA
;
A
#
# COMPACT_ATOMS: atom_id res chain seq x y z
N MET A 1 49.52 45.04 -70.20
CA MET A 1 48.36 45.33 -71.06
C MET A 1 47.47 44.11 -71.07
N ARG A 2 46.21 44.28 -70.63
CA ARG A 2 44.94 43.55 -70.94
C ARG A 2 45.06 42.02 -71.18
N ASP A 3 44.31 41.15 -70.54
CA ASP A 3 42.86 41.13 -70.68
C ASP A 3 42.17 40.07 -69.79
N SER A 4 40.92 40.39 -69.45
CA SER A 4 39.76 39.52 -69.15
C SER A 4 39.76 38.51 -67.99
N GLN A 5 39.36 39.05 -66.83
CA GLN A 5 38.57 38.39 -65.79
C GLN A 5 37.26 37.79 -66.38
N ARG A 6 37.08 36.47 -66.26
CA ARG A 6 35.84 35.78 -66.68
C ARG A 6 35.01 35.37 -65.45
N LYS A 7 33.80 35.93 -65.43
CA LYS A 7 32.70 35.76 -64.47
C LYS A 7 32.31 34.29 -64.27
N ARG A 8 32.08 33.87 -63.02
CA ARG A 8 31.09 32.84 -62.68
C ARG A 8 30.27 33.30 -61.47
N ARG A 9 29.06 33.78 -61.77
CA ARG A 9 28.00 34.06 -60.80
C ARG A 9 27.42 32.71 -60.37
N TRP A 10 27.55 32.35 -59.10
CA TRP A 10 26.82 31.22 -58.53
C TRP A 10 25.55 31.76 -57.90
N ARG A 11 24.42 31.20 -58.35
CA ARG A 11 23.07 31.49 -57.86
C ARG A 11 22.90 30.88 -56.48
N THR A 12 22.26 31.65 -55.61
CA THR A 12 21.78 31.29 -54.28
C THR A 12 20.91 30.04 -54.30
N ALA A 13 21.16 29.13 -53.35
CA ALA A 13 20.19 28.14 -52.89
C ALA A 13 20.07 28.30 -51.37
N LEU A 14 19.05 29.03 -50.92
CA LEU A 14 18.64 29.03 -49.51
C LEU A 14 17.98 27.66 -49.24
N CYS A 15 18.67 26.79 -48.51
CA CYS A 15 18.03 25.63 -47.89
C CYS A 15 17.23 26.12 -46.69
N ALA A 16 15.92 26.23 -46.86
CA ALA A 16 15.00 26.40 -45.74
C ALA A 16 14.88 25.05 -45.01
N THR A 17 15.62 24.89 -43.91
CA THR A 17 15.39 23.80 -42.96
C THR A 17 14.10 24.09 -42.19
N LEU A 18 13.01 23.43 -42.58
CA LEU A 18 11.81 23.29 -41.76
C LEU A 18 12.17 22.38 -40.57
N ILE A 19 12.51 23.00 -39.44
CA ILE A 19 12.56 22.31 -38.15
C ILE A 19 11.10 22.06 -37.75
N GLY A 20 10.61 20.86 -38.04
CA GLY A 20 9.36 20.39 -37.47
C GLY A 20 9.51 20.35 -35.96
N LEU A 21 8.74 21.19 -35.25
CA LEU A 21 8.51 21.04 -33.83
C LEU A 21 7.82 19.69 -33.62
N VAL A 22 8.59 18.68 -33.26
CA VAL A 22 8.05 17.49 -32.58
C VAL A 22 7.50 18.02 -31.26
N PRO A 23 6.20 17.88 -30.97
CA PRO A 23 5.71 18.22 -29.65
C PRO A 23 6.50 17.38 -28.65
N ALA A 24 7.22 18.03 -27.75
CA ALA A 24 7.80 17.37 -26.60
C ALA A 24 6.63 16.65 -25.93
N GLN A 25 6.61 15.32 -26.06
CA GLN A 25 5.78 14.49 -25.21
C GLN A 25 6.30 14.78 -23.82
N VAL A 26 5.56 15.64 -23.09
CA VAL A 26 5.70 15.75 -21.66
C VAL A 26 5.40 14.35 -21.17
N ALA A 27 6.46 13.61 -20.85
CA ALA A 27 6.32 12.38 -20.10
C ALA A 27 5.64 12.80 -18.80
N LEU A 28 4.35 12.50 -18.70
CA LEU A 28 3.68 12.53 -17.41
C LEU A 28 4.53 11.64 -16.49
N PRO A 29 4.83 12.08 -15.26
CA PRO A 29 5.44 11.17 -14.29
C PRO A 29 4.56 9.92 -14.26
N ALA A 30 5.19 8.75 -14.39
CA ALA A 30 4.52 7.50 -14.12
C ALA A 30 3.98 7.59 -12.70
N GLU A 31 2.66 7.47 -12.55
CA GLU A 31 2.06 7.30 -11.23
C GLU A 31 2.72 6.08 -10.58
N PRO A 32 3.15 6.15 -9.32
CA PRO A 32 3.77 5.01 -8.68
C PRO A 32 2.80 3.82 -8.59
N ALA A 33 3.34 2.60 -8.62
CA ALA A 33 2.54 1.39 -8.60
C ALA A 33 2.06 1.12 -7.17
N GLN A 34 0.79 1.41 -6.95
CA GLN A 34 0.14 1.23 -5.66
C GLN A 34 -0.13 -0.24 -5.38
N ALA A 35 0.23 -0.69 -4.18
CA ALA A 35 -0.38 -1.85 -3.55
C ALA A 35 -1.90 -1.71 -3.59
N PHE A 36 -2.65 -2.81 -3.78
CA PHE A 36 -4.13 -2.80 -3.85
C PHE A 36 -4.76 -1.44 -4.21
N ALA A 37 -4.78 -1.04 -5.49
CA ALA A 37 -5.21 0.30 -5.95
C ALA A 37 -6.08 1.10 -4.94
N PRO A 38 -5.74 2.35 -4.56
CA PRO A 38 -6.33 3.07 -3.43
C PRO A 38 -7.87 3.05 -3.44
N ASP A 39 -8.44 3.23 -4.63
CA ASP A 39 -9.84 2.96 -4.93
C ASP A 39 -10.03 2.63 -6.42
N LEU A 40 -11.28 2.43 -6.83
CA LEU A 40 -11.63 2.05 -8.20
C LEU A 40 -11.28 3.12 -9.25
N SER A 41 -11.03 4.36 -8.87
CA SER A 41 -10.61 5.42 -9.82
C SER A 41 -9.19 5.21 -10.36
N PHE A 42 -8.38 4.41 -9.66
CA PHE A 42 -7.03 4.01 -10.06
C PHE A 42 -7.02 2.68 -10.85
N VAL A 43 -8.19 2.09 -11.08
CA VAL A 43 -8.33 0.81 -11.78
C VAL A 43 -8.71 1.05 -13.25
N PRO A 44 -7.98 0.46 -14.23
CA PRO A 44 -8.33 0.61 -15.64
C PRO A 44 -9.74 0.13 -15.96
N SER A 45 -10.42 0.84 -16.88
CA SER A 45 -11.74 0.43 -17.40
C SER A 45 -11.58 -0.55 -18.57
N PRO A 46 -12.37 -1.66 -18.62
CA PRO A 46 -13.38 -2.06 -17.64
C PRO A 46 -12.73 -2.59 -16.35
N ILE A 47 -13.33 -2.26 -15.19
CA ILE A 47 -12.86 -2.71 -13.88
C ILE A 47 -12.77 -4.24 -13.88
N PRO A 48 -11.57 -4.83 -13.68
CA PRO A 48 -11.42 -6.27 -13.66
C PRO A 48 -12.28 -6.93 -12.57
N LEU A 49 -12.88 -8.07 -12.90
CA LEU A 49 -13.69 -8.82 -11.96
C LEU A 49 -12.85 -9.25 -10.75
N GLY A 50 -13.37 -9.00 -9.56
CA GLY A 50 -12.73 -9.44 -8.32
C GLY A 50 -11.52 -8.62 -7.90
N VAL A 51 -11.41 -7.35 -8.33
CA VAL A 51 -10.47 -6.38 -7.74
C VAL A 51 -10.88 -6.04 -6.31
N GLN A 52 -9.91 -6.04 -5.42
CA GLN A 52 -9.97 -5.45 -4.09
C GLN A 52 -8.97 -4.28 -4.03
N THR A 53 -9.44 -3.18 -3.47
CA THR A 53 -8.71 -1.94 -3.22
C THR A 53 -8.48 -1.76 -1.72
N HIS A 54 -7.51 -0.91 -1.35
CA HIS A 54 -7.35 -0.43 0.03
C HIS A 54 -8.69 0.01 0.65
N ARG A 55 -9.43 0.86 -0.07
CA ARG A 55 -10.78 1.28 0.31
C ARG A 55 -11.68 0.08 0.62
N SER A 56 -11.80 -0.86 -0.30
CA SER A 56 -12.75 -1.98 -0.15
C SER A 56 -12.38 -2.91 1.02
N ILE A 57 -11.08 -3.16 1.22
CA ILE A 57 -10.57 -3.99 2.33
C ILE A 57 -10.87 -3.29 3.67
N THR A 58 -10.54 -2.00 3.76
CA THR A 58 -10.77 -1.20 4.96
C THR A 58 -12.26 -1.03 5.28
N GLU A 59 -13.09 -0.67 4.30
CA GLU A 59 -14.54 -0.54 4.49
C GLU A 59 -15.17 -1.84 4.98
N HIS A 60 -14.81 -2.96 4.38
CA HIS A 60 -15.38 -4.25 4.73
C HIS A 60 -14.94 -4.71 6.12
N ALA A 61 -13.64 -4.63 6.43
CA ALA A 61 -13.12 -5.01 7.73
C ALA A 61 -13.67 -4.13 8.87
N VAL A 62 -13.73 -2.81 8.68
CA VAL A 62 -14.28 -1.89 9.69
C VAL A 62 -15.78 -2.07 9.86
N THR A 63 -16.53 -2.35 8.78
CA THR A 63 -17.96 -2.64 8.87
C THR A 63 -18.24 -3.93 9.64
N GLN A 64 -17.46 -4.99 9.40
CA GLN A 64 -17.56 -6.21 10.20
C GLN A 64 -17.17 -5.98 11.66
N ALA A 65 -16.17 -5.14 11.93
CA ALA A 65 -15.81 -4.73 13.28
C ALA A 65 -17.01 -4.02 13.95
N LEU A 66 -17.67 -3.07 13.29
CA LEU A 66 -18.88 -2.42 13.83
C LEU A 66 -19.98 -3.42 14.20
N GLY A 67 -20.26 -4.39 13.33
CA GLY A 67 -21.24 -5.44 13.58
C GLY A 67 -20.88 -6.33 14.76
N SER A 68 -19.65 -6.84 14.80
CA SER A 68 -19.16 -7.72 15.87
C SER A 68 -18.99 -7.01 17.21
N TYR A 69 -18.59 -5.74 17.20
CA TYR A 69 -18.23 -4.98 18.39
C TYR A 69 -19.44 -4.36 19.10
N PHE A 70 -20.44 -3.95 18.33
CA PHE A 70 -21.56 -3.14 18.80
C PHE A 70 -22.94 -3.70 18.41
N GLY A 71 -22.99 -4.84 17.71
CA GLY A 71 -24.26 -5.44 17.28
C GLY A 71 -25.00 -4.60 16.23
N VAL A 72 -24.27 -3.80 15.45
CA VAL A 72 -24.85 -2.89 14.46
C VAL A 72 -24.94 -3.59 13.10
N ALA A 73 -26.17 -3.79 12.60
CA ALA A 73 -26.40 -4.39 11.29
C ALA A 73 -25.95 -3.47 10.14
N GLU A 74 -26.16 -2.16 10.28
CA GLU A 74 -25.83 -1.16 9.26
C GLU A 74 -25.18 0.07 9.90
N PRO A 75 -24.03 0.56 9.38
CA PRO A 75 -23.37 1.74 9.92
C PRO A 75 -24.29 2.96 9.97
N THR A 76 -24.25 3.72 11.06
CA THR A 76 -24.91 5.05 11.13
C THR A 76 -24.17 6.07 10.25
N PRO A 77 -24.76 7.25 9.94
CA PRO A 77 -24.03 8.30 9.22
C PRO A 77 -22.70 8.69 9.88
N ARG A 78 -22.64 8.70 11.22
CA ARG A 78 -21.42 9.00 11.97
C ARG A 78 -20.37 7.89 11.84
N MET A 79 -20.81 6.63 11.84
CA MET A 79 -19.92 5.48 11.61
C MET A 79 -19.38 5.48 10.18
N ARG A 80 -20.21 5.82 9.18
CA ARG A 80 -19.74 5.99 7.79
C ARG A 80 -18.71 7.12 7.66
N ALA A 81 -18.93 8.26 8.31
CA ALA A 81 -17.94 9.33 8.33
C ALA A 81 -16.62 8.88 8.98
N ALA A 82 -16.69 8.10 10.07
CA ALA A 82 -15.51 7.49 10.67
C ALA A 82 -14.79 6.52 9.71
N ILE A 83 -15.52 5.67 8.98
CA ILE A 83 -14.95 4.79 7.96
C ILE A 83 -14.23 5.61 6.89
N GLU A 84 -14.85 6.67 6.37
CA GLU A 84 -14.23 7.54 5.36
C GLU A 84 -12.95 8.23 5.84
N GLU A 85 -12.89 8.68 7.10
CA GLU A 85 -11.66 9.24 7.68
C GLU A 85 -10.53 8.19 7.74
N ILE A 86 -10.86 6.94 8.07
CA ILE A 86 -9.88 5.84 8.08
C ILE A 86 -9.42 5.52 6.66
N VAL A 87 -10.36 5.36 5.71
CA VAL A 87 -10.06 5.08 4.30
C VAL A 87 -9.22 6.19 3.67
N ALA A 88 -9.54 7.46 3.94
CA ALA A 88 -8.78 8.58 3.42
C ALA A 88 -7.32 8.56 3.90
N ALA A 89 -7.09 8.23 5.18
CA ALA A 89 -5.75 8.18 5.76
C ALA A 89 -4.97 6.91 5.37
N ASP A 90 -5.66 5.81 5.08
CA ASP A 90 -5.10 4.59 4.49
C ASP A 90 -4.56 4.90 3.09
N LYS A 91 -5.44 5.38 2.20
CA LYS A 91 -5.09 5.76 0.83
C LYS A 91 -4.00 6.84 0.74
N ALA A 92 -3.95 7.79 1.67
CA ALA A 92 -2.96 8.87 1.64
C ALA A 92 -1.52 8.39 1.87
N VAL A 93 -1.32 7.15 2.34
CA VAL A 93 0.03 6.57 2.45
C VAL A 93 0.63 6.37 1.06
N ASP A 94 -0.19 6.05 0.05
CA ASP A 94 0.23 5.92 -1.35
C ASP A 94 0.76 7.22 -1.98
N ASP A 95 0.63 8.38 -1.32
CA ASP A 95 1.24 9.63 -1.80
C ASP A 95 2.79 9.60 -1.66
N ASP A 96 3.35 8.63 -0.92
CA ASP A 96 4.79 8.44 -0.73
C ASP A 96 5.21 7.01 -1.05
N GLN A 97 5.58 6.79 -2.32
CA GLN A 97 5.88 5.47 -2.87
C GLN A 97 7.38 5.18 -2.95
N VAL A 98 8.17 5.99 -2.24
CA VAL A 98 9.62 5.86 -2.20
C VAL A 98 10.14 5.43 -0.83
N SER A 99 9.26 5.40 0.17
CA SER A 99 9.57 4.97 1.53
C SER A 99 9.15 3.51 1.71
N SER A 100 10.10 2.58 1.56
CA SER A 100 9.81 1.13 1.57
C SER A 100 9.20 0.62 2.87
N ASP A 101 9.36 1.34 3.99
CA ASP A 101 8.72 0.99 5.26
C ASP A 101 7.19 1.19 5.24
N LYS A 102 6.68 2.08 4.38
CA LYS A 102 5.24 2.32 4.23
C LYS A 102 4.50 1.24 3.44
N HIS A 103 5.24 0.43 2.68
CA HIS A 103 4.69 -0.58 1.77
C HIS A 103 5.24 -1.99 2.00
N PHE A 104 6.10 -2.17 3.03
CA PHE A 104 6.83 -3.43 3.29
C PHE A 104 7.68 -3.92 2.11
N ASP A 105 8.08 -3.01 1.23
CA ASP A 105 8.94 -3.30 0.09
C ASP A 105 10.42 -3.38 0.48
N GLY A 106 11.25 -3.81 -0.45
CA GLY A 106 12.70 -3.87 -0.31
C GLY A 106 13.21 -4.73 0.85
N GLU A 107 12.44 -5.75 1.25
CA GLU A 107 12.66 -6.55 2.46
C GLU A 107 12.72 -5.70 3.75
N ASN A 108 12.09 -4.52 3.76
CA ASN A 108 12.04 -3.58 4.90
C ASN A 108 11.01 -3.96 5.97
N PHE A 109 10.98 -5.24 6.35
CA PHE A 109 10.03 -5.74 7.36
C PHE A 109 10.26 -5.11 8.74
N ASP A 110 11.52 -4.80 9.09
CA ASP A 110 11.83 -4.10 10.34
C ASP A 110 11.32 -2.65 10.35
N GLY A 111 11.43 -1.95 9.22
CA GLY A 111 10.94 -0.58 9.07
C GLY A 111 9.43 -0.55 9.08
N GLY A 112 8.78 -1.40 8.27
CA GLY A 112 7.32 -1.47 8.23
C GLY A 112 6.70 -1.85 9.57
N GLN A 113 7.29 -2.81 10.30
CA GLN A 113 6.86 -3.12 11.66
C GLN A 113 6.98 -1.91 12.59
N ARG A 114 8.09 -1.16 12.53
CA ARG A 114 8.26 0.07 13.33
C ARG A 114 7.25 1.15 12.93
N PHE A 115 6.98 1.33 11.65
CA PHE A 115 6.02 2.29 11.13
C PHE A 115 4.59 2.00 11.63
N VAL A 116 4.15 0.74 11.53
CA VAL A 116 2.86 0.27 12.06
C VAL A 116 2.77 0.50 13.57
N LEU A 117 3.81 0.13 14.33
CA LEU A 117 3.82 0.28 15.79
C LEU A 117 3.86 1.74 16.24
N ALA A 118 4.53 2.63 15.50
CA ALA A 118 4.53 4.06 15.78
C ALA A 118 3.13 4.66 15.60
N ASN A 119 2.44 4.32 14.51
CA ASN A 119 1.06 4.75 14.29
C ASN A 119 0.09 4.15 15.30
N ARG A 120 0.29 2.89 15.72
CA ARG A 120 -0.44 2.28 16.85
C ARG A 120 -0.29 3.10 18.12
N ALA A 121 0.93 3.48 18.50
CA ALA A 121 1.17 4.26 19.71
C ALA A 121 0.50 5.64 19.63
N ALA A 122 0.59 6.32 18.48
CA ALA A 122 -0.04 7.61 18.25
C ALA A 122 -1.58 7.53 18.26
N LEU A 123 -2.16 6.45 17.71
CA LEU A 123 -3.59 6.16 17.78
C LEU A 123 -4.05 6.07 19.24
N LEU A 124 -3.37 5.25 20.06
CA LEU A 124 -3.74 5.06 21.46
C LEU A 124 -3.61 6.37 22.27
N ALA A 125 -2.59 7.18 21.98
CA ALA A 125 -2.44 8.50 22.57
C ALA A 125 -3.61 9.44 22.18
N ALA A 126 -4.01 9.46 20.91
CA ALA A 126 -5.14 10.26 20.44
C ALA A 126 -6.47 9.83 21.09
N LEU A 127 -6.72 8.52 21.25
CA LEU A 127 -7.90 8.02 21.97
C LEU A 127 -7.88 8.41 23.44
N THR A 128 -6.72 8.40 24.08
CA THR A 128 -6.54 8.88 25.47
C THR A 128 -6.86 10.36 25.58
N ALA A 129 -6.47 11.16 24.59
CA ALA A 129 -6.82 12.59 24.50
C ALA A 129 -8.28 12.86 24.09
N GLY A 130 -9.07 11.82 23.79
CA GLY A 130 -10.44 11.98 23.31
C GLY A 130 -10.57 12.49 21.88
N ASP A 131 -9.48 12.47 21.11
CA ASP A 131 -9.43 12.89 19.70
C ASP A 131 -9.68 11.70 18.77
N GLY A 132 -10.95 11.49 18.43
CA GLY A 132 -11.36 10.42 17.53
C GLY A 132 -10.87 10.59 16.09
N ALA A 133 -10.75 11.84 15.61
CA ALA A 133 -10.35 12.10 14.23
C ALA A 133 -8.85 11.80 14.03
N ALA A 134 -8.00 12.29 14.95
CA ALA A 134 -6.59 11.94 14.93
C ALA A 134 -6.37 10.43 15.09
N ALA A 135 -7.15 9.76 15.97
CA ALA A 135 -7.06 8.31 16.14
C ALA A 135 -7.41 7.55 14.85
N ARG A 136 -8.46 7.96 14.13
CA ARG A 136 -8.85 7.37 12.83
C ARG A 136 -7.80 7.59 11.74
N GLY A 137 -7.22 8.78 11.70
CA GLY A 137 -6.10 9.07 10.80
C GLY A 137 -4.92 8.11 11.04
N ARG A 138 -4.52 7.94 12.31
CA ARG A 138 -3.44 6.99 12.67
C ARG A 138 -3.80 5.54 12.41
N LEU A 139 -5.07 5.16 12.57
CA LEU A 139 -5.55 3.84 12.21
C LEU A 139 -5.40 3.58 10.71
N GLY A 140 -5.94 4.46 9.86
CA GLY A 140 -5.83 4.32 8.40
C GLY A 140 -4.37 4.23 7.95
N THR A 141 -3.52 5.14 8.42
CA THR A 141 -2.08 5.11 8.12
C THR A 141 -1.39 3.81 8.56
N ALA A 142 -1.82 3.17 9.63
CA ALA A 142 -1.27 1.87 10.05
C ALA A 142 -1.81 0.70 9.21
N LEU A 143 -3.07 0.78 8.76
CA LEU A 143 -3.73 -0.28 8.01
C LEU A 143 -3.17 -0.46 6.60
N HIS A 144 -2.71 0.61 5.97
CA HIS A 144 -2.14 0.57 4.63
C HIS A 144 -0.96 -0.41 4.51
N PRO A 145 0.18 -0.22 5.21
CA PRO A 145 1.28 -1.19 5.19
C PRO A 145 0.87 -2.60 5.64
N ILE A 146 -0.09 -2.74 6.55
CA ILE A 146 -0.59 -4.08 6.94
C ILE A 146 -1.20 -4.80 5.74
N GLN A 147 -1.89 -4.09 4.85
CA GLN A 147 -2.48 -4.67 3.64
C GLN A 147 -1.38 -4.96 2.62
N ASP A 148 -0.47 -4.03 2.38
CA ASP A 148 0.64 -4.16 1.43
C ASP A 148 1.53 -5.34 1.74
N PHE A 149 1.76 -5.62 3.02
CA PHE A 149 2.49 -6.80 3.44
C PHE A 149 2.01 -8.08 2.73
N TYR A 150 0.70 -8.25 2.51
CA TYR A 150 0.16 -9.45 1.86
C TYR A 150 0.18 -9.39 0.34
N ALA A 151 0.23 -8.20 -0.25
CA ALA A 151 0.35 -8.01 -1.69
C ALA A 151 1.82 -8.07 -2.15
N HIS A 152 2.73 -7.47 -1.39
CA HIS A 152 4.12 -7.18 -1.74
C HIS A 152 5.11 -8.19 -1.18
N SER A 153 4.73 -9.01 -0.21
CA SER A 153 5.56 -10.13 0.28
C SER A 153 5.21 -11.46 -0.35
N ASN A 154 6.05 -12.48 -0.11
CA ASN A 154 5.76 -13.87 -0.46
C ASN A 154 4.87 -14.60 0.57
N TRP A 155 4.20 -13.90 1.51
CA TRP A 155 3.47 -14.52 2.62
C TRP A 155 2.47 -15.60 2.15
N VAL A 156 1.67 -15.30 1.13
CA VAL A 156 0.66 -16.24 0.61
C VAL A 156 1.27 -17.32 -0.29
N GLU A 157 2.41 -17.04 -0.95
CA GLU A 157 3.21 -18.02 -1.70
C GLU A 157 3.87 -19.05 -0.78
N LEU A 158 4.21 -18.66 0.45
CA LEU A 158 4.67 -19.60 1.50
C LEU A 158 3.56 -20.53 2.00
N GLY A 159 2.34 -20.42 1.46
CA GLY A 159 1.20 -21.28 1.80
C GLY A 159 0.36 -20.75 2.95
N ASN A 160 0.69 -19.58 3.52
CA ASN A 160 -0.09 -18.99 4.59
C ASN A 160 -1.45 -18.49 4.07
N ARG A 161 -2.50 -18.70 4.87
CA ARG A 161 -3.89 -18.33 4.56
C ARG A 161 -4.56 -17.51 5.66
N GLY A 162 -3.81 -17.18 6.70
CA GLY A 162 -4.23 -16.30 7.78
C GLY A 162 -3.18 -15.21 8.04
N PRO A 163 -3.49 -14.24 8.91
CA PRO A 163 -2.58 -13.15 9.21
C PRO A 163 -1.28 -13.62 9.83
N ASP A 164 -0.19 -12.91 9.57
CA ASP A 164 1.03 -13.04 10.35
C ASP A 164 0.73 -12.70 11.82
N PRO A 165 1.02 -13.61 12.78
CA PRO A 165 0.72 -13.38 14.18
C PRO A 165 1.55 -12.24 14.80
N ASP A 166 2.71 -11.93 14.24
CA ASP A 166 3.70 -10.98 14.75
C ASP A 166 3.57 -9.57 14.14
N LEU A 167 2.99 -9.46 12.94
CA LEU A 167 2.71 -8.19 12.27
C LEU A 167 1.82 -7.28 13.15
N GLY A 168 2.30 -6.07 13.41
CA GLY A 168 1.61 -5.04 14.20
C GLY A 168 1.58 -5.27 15.71
N VAL A 169 2.29 -6.31 16.21
CA VAL A 169 2.32 -6.68 17.63
C VAL A 169 3.59 -6.14 18.33
N PRO A 170 3.46 -5.33 19.40
CA PRO A 170 4.60 -4.79 20.13
C PRO A 170 5.56 -5.88 20.62
N GLY A 171 6.87 -5.66 20.41
CA GLY A 171 7.93 -6.57 20.86
C GLY A 171 8.09 -7.86 20.04
N ARG A 172 7.30 -8.03 18.97
CA ARG A 172 7.42 -9.16 18.04
C ARG A 172 8.23 -8.75 16.80
N VAL A 173 8.84 -9.74 16.17
CA VAL A 173 9.71 -9.57 15.00
C VAL A 173 9.15 -10.43 13.86
N ILE A 174 8.93 -9.83 12.70
CA ILE A 174 8.45 -10.52 11.50
C ILE A 174 9.63 -11.29 10.87
N GLY A 175 9.43 -12.57 10.52
CA GLY A 175 10.44 -13.36 9.83
C GLY A 175 10.39 -14.87 10.09
N PRO A 176 11.43 -15.62 9.70
CA PRO A 176 12.73 -15.16 9.23
C PRO A 176 12.70 -14.51 7.84
N VAL A 177 13.42 -13.39 7.67
CA VAL A 177 13.56 -12.66 6.41
C VAL A 177 14.77 -13.17 5.63
N ALA A 178 14.67 -13.19 4.30
CA ALA A 178 15.77 -13.50 3.40
C ALA A 178 16.97 -12.55 3.65
N GLY A 179 18.18 -13.09 3.58
CA GLY A 179 19.39 -12.27 3.74
C GLY A 179 19.62 -11.35 2.54
N ILE A 180 20.38 -10.26 2.73
CA ILE A 180 20.67 -9.30 1.64
C ILE A 180 21.40 -9.93 0.43
N LEU A 181 22.17 -11.01 0.65
CA LEU A 181 22.85 -11.78 -0.39
C LEU A 181 22.12 -13.08 -0.78
N GLU A 182 20.96 -13.34 -0.19
CA GLU A 182 20.16 -14.53 -0.48
C GLU A 182 19.32 -14.29 -1.73
N ASN A 183 19.43 -15.19 -2.71
CA ASN A 183 18.58 -15.15 -3.89
C ASN A 183 17.14 -15.52 -3.50
N THR A 184 16.20 -14.65 -3.84
CA THR A 184 14.77 -14.85 -3.58
C THR A 184 13.98 -15.02 -4.87
N CYS A 185 14.53 -14.58 -6.00
CA CYS A 185 13.96 -14.75 -7.34
C CYS A 185 14.91 -15.45 -8.30
N THR A 186 14.35 -16.01 -9.37
CA THR A 186 15.08 -16.32 -10.61
C THR A 186 15.02 -15.14 -11.58
N LEU A 187 15.88 -15.15 -12.61
CA LEU A 187 15.78 -14.22 -13.74
C LEU A 187 14.41 -14.24 -14.44
N GLY A 188 13.70 -15.37 -14.36
CA GLY A 188 12.34 -15.53 -14.91
C GLY A 188 11.22 -15.05 -13.98
N GLY A 189 11.54 -14.47 -12.82
CA GLY A 189 10.55 -13.96 -11.87
C GLY A 189 9.92 -15.01 -10.96
N ILE A 190 10.47 -16.21 -10.91
CA ILE A 190 9.99 -17.28 -10.03
C ILE A 190 10.62 -17.12 -8.65
N LEU A 191 9.79 -17.09 -7.60
CA LEU A 191 10.22 -17.14 -6.20
C LEU A 191 10.92 -18.46 -5.87
N ILE A 192 12.08 -18.40 -5.21
CA ILE A 192 12.91 -19.57 -4.88
C ILE A 192 13.34 -19.67 -3.41
N THR A 193 12.91 -18.75 -2.57
CA THR A 193 13.20 -18.78 -1.12
C THR A 193 12.02 -19.38 -0.34
N THR A 194 12.34 -19.96 0.83
CA THR A 194 11.37 -20.37 1.85
C THR A 194 11.30 -19.38 3.02
N LYS A 195 12.13 -18.34 3.01
CA LYS A 195 12.09 -17.22 3.97
C LYS A 195 11.18 -16.12 3.44
N LEU A 196 10.82 -15.20 4.33
CA LEU A 196 10.05 -14.03 3.95
C LEU A 196 10.89 -13.10 3.06
N THR A 197 10.33 -12.65 1.94
CA THR A 197 10.89 -11.66 1.01
C THR A 197 9.77 -10.74 0.56
N SER A 198 10.11 -9.53 0.11
CA SER A 198 9.19 -8.64 -0.59
C SER A 198 9.78 -8.11 -1.88
N GLY A 199 8.97 -7.40 -2.66
CA GLY A 199 9.37 -6.79 -3.91
C GLY A 199 10.25 -5.59 -3.65
N TYR A 200 11.26 -5.38 -4.49
CA TYR A 200 11.98 -4.11 -4.56
C TYR A 200 11.35 -3.24 -5.64
N TYR A 201 10.88 -2.04 -5.30
CA TYR A 201 10.32 -1.10 -6.26
C TYR A 201 11.36 -0.07 -6.71
N GLY A 202 11.32 0.29 -7.99
CA GLY A 202 12.24 1.26 -8.56
C GLY A 202 12.11 2.66 -7.96
N GLY A 203 13.19 3.18 -7.39
CA GLY A 203 13.25 4.56 -6.87
C GLY A 203 13.03 4.68 -5.36
N GLU A 204 12.77 3.57 -4.67
CA GLU A 204 12.68 3.52 -3.22
C GLU A 204 14.03 3.73 -2.51
N ASP A 205 13.93 3.98 -1.20
CA ASP A 205 15.06 4.11 -0.27
C ASP A 205 15.86 2.81 -0.05
N ARG A 206 15.37 1.66 -0.54
CA ARG A 206 16.08 0.38 -0.54
C ARG A 206 16.26 -0.20 -1.93
N VAL A 207 17.53 -0.40 -2.31
CA VAL A 207 17.92 -1.00 -3.60
C VAL A 207 18.57 -2.37 -3.36
N PRO A 208 18.17 -3.44 -4.09
CA PRO A 208 18.77 -4.74 -3.91
C PRO A 208 20.22 -4.75 -4.39
N LEU A 209 21.07 -5.53 -3.71
CA LEU A 209 22.45 -5.71 -4.15
C LEU A 209 22.47 -6.50 -5.46
N VAL A 210 23.21 -6.00 -6.46
CA VAL A 210 23.33 -6.62 -7.80
C VAL A 210 23.91 -8.04 -7.75
N LEU A 211 24.57 -8.40 -6.65
CA LEU A 211 25.12 -9.73 -6.40
C LEU A 211 24.07 -10.78 -5.99
N ALA A 212 22.84 -10.36 -5.69
CA ALA A 212 21.73 -11.23 -5.33
C ALA A 212 20.58 -11.09 -6.33
N SER A 213 19.95 -12.21 -6.68
CA SER A 213 18.73 -12.21 -7.49
C SER A 213 17.52 -12.01 -6.59
N LYS A 214 17.11 -10.74 -6.45
CA LYS A 214 15.92 -10.32 -5.69
C LYS A 214 14.71 -10.15 -6.60
N CYS A 215 13.53 -10.44 -6.08
CA CYS A 215 12.29 -10.17 -6.80
C CYS A 215 12.04 -8.67 -6.78
N ARG A 216 11.63 -8.12 -7.93
CA ARG A 216 11.11 -6.75 -7.90
C ARG A 216 9.68 -6.74 -7.36
N HIS A 217 9.13 -5.56 -7.19
CA HIS A 217 7.70 -5.41 -7.00
C HIS A 217 6.94 -5.91 -8.23
N GLY A 218 7.30 -5.41 -9.41
CA GLY A 218 6.69 -5.70 -10.70
C GLY A 218 5.59 -4.72 -11.10
N GLY A 219 4.98 -4.97 -12.25
CA GLY A 219 3.99 -4.09 -12.87
C GLY A 219 4.59 -3.15 -13.93
N PRO A 220 3.76 -2.42 -14.69
CA PRO A 220 4.21 -1.64 -15.85
C PRO A 220 5.11 -0.45 -15.52
N LEU A 221 5.03 0.04 -14.27
CA LEU A 221 5.69 1.27 -13.83
C LEU A 221 6.90 0.99 -12.93
N ASP A 222 7.12 -0.28 -12.58
CA ASP A 222 8.29 -0.71 -11.83
C ASP A 222 9.53 -0.82 -12.74
N SER A 223 10.67 -0.45 -12.18
CA SER A 223 11.96 -0.44 -12.88
C SER A 223 13.12 -0.69 -11.90
N GLY A 224 14.33 -0.88 -12.42
CA GLY A 224 15.51 -1.07 -11.59
C GLY A 224 15.97 -2.53 -11.45
N PRO A 225 16.98 -2.77 -10.58
CA PRO A 225 17.63 -4.07 -10.44
C PRO A 225 16.71 -5.12 -9.80
N GLY A 226 16.91 -6.38 -10.16
CA GLY A 226 16.07 -7.50 -9.74
C GLY A 226 15.42 -8.20 -10.93
N SER A 227 14.51 -9.12 -10.68
CA SER A 227 13.86 -9.90 -11.75
C SER A 227 12.39 -10.16 -11.45
N GLY A 228 11.60 -10.28 -12.52
CA GLY A 228 10.15 -10.51 -12.45
C GLY A 228 9.42 -9.48 -11.61
N GLY A 229 8.54 -9.99 -10.74
CA GLY A 229 8.03 -9.29 -9.58
C GLY A 229 7.17 -10.20 -8.71
N ILE A 230 6.68 -9.68 -7.59
CA ILE A 230 5.93 -10.45 -6.58
C ILE A 230 4.52 -9.89 -6.31
N SER A 231 4.23 -8.68 -6.79
CA SER A 231 2.99 -7.97 -6.46
C SER A 231 1.73 -8.76 -6.85
N LYS A 232 0.69 -8.50 -6.06
CA LYS A 232 -0.65 -9.09 -6.18
C LYS A 232 -1.72 -8.00 -6.18
N ASP A 233 -1.37 -6.78 -6.55
CA ASP A 233 -2.23 -5.59 -6.39
C ASP A 233 -3.48 -5.67 -7.25
N PHE A 234 -3.38 -6.38 -8.38
CA PHE A 234 -4.47 -6.55 -9.33
C PHE A 234 -4.65 -8.02 -9.73
N PRO A 235 -5.89 -8.47 -10.01
CA PRO A 235 -6.18 -9.79 -10.54
C PRO A 235 -5.96 -9.88 -12.06
N VAL A 236 -5.01 -9.10 -12.61
CA VAL A 236 -4.70 -9.09 -14.05
C VAL A 236 -3.19 -9.14 -14.30
N SER A 237 -2.77 -10.04 -15.20
CA SER A 237 -1.35 -10.35 -15.44
C SER A 237 -0.52 -9.22 -16.03
N ILE A 238 -1.17 -8.21 -16.61
CA ILE A 238 -0.47 -7.04 -17.15
C ILE A 238 -0.10 -6.03 -16.05
N LEU A 239 -0.86 -6.00 -14.94
CA LEU A 239 -0.65 -5.04 -13.86
C LEU A 239 0.12 -5.65 -12.70
N SER A 240 -0.07 -6.94 -12.42
CA SER A 240 0.60 -7.64 -11.34
C SER A 240 1.27 -8.93 -11.83
N PRO A 241 2.48 -9.25 -11.33
CA PRO A 241 3.15 -10.51 -11.61
C PRO A 241 2.37 -11.74 -11.14
N HIS A 242 1.71 -11.65 -9.97
CA HIS A 242 1.01 -12.77 -9.34
C HIS A 242 -0.52 -12.54 -9.24
N PRO A 243 -1.23 -12.33 -10.37
CA PRO A 243 -2.65 -11.94 -10.36
C PRO A 243 -3.56 -13.04 -9.80
N GLY A 244 -3.17 -14.31 -9.97
CA GLY A 244 -3.91 -15.45 -9.44
C GLY A 244 -3.93 -15.54 -7.91
N LEU A 245 -3.09 -14.76 -7.22
CA LEU A 245 -3.02 -14.70 -5.76
C LEU A 245 -3.69 -13.45 -5.19
N HIS A 246 -4.16 -12.52 -6.03
CA HIS A 246 -4.80 -11.26 -5.60
C HIS A 246 -5.91 -11.49 -4.57
N GLN A 247 -6.86 -12.37 -4.88
CA GLN A 247 -8.00 -12.63 -3.99
C GLN A 247 -7.58 -13.23 -2.65
N VAL A 248 -6.60 -14.14 -2.65
CA VAL A 248 -6.10 -14.75 -1.42
C VAL A 248 -5.34 -13.71 -0.59
N ALA A 249 -4.50 -12.89 -1.22
CA ALA A 249 -3.81 -11.79 -0.56
C ALA A 249 -4.80 -10.80 0.06
N ALA A 250 -5.81 -10.35 -0.69
CA ALA A 250 -6.83 -9.42 -0.19
C ALA A 250 -7.63 -10.01 0.98
N GLN A 251 -7.99 -11.29 0.91
CA GLN A 251 -8.67 -11.98 2.01
C GLN A 251 -7.81 -12.05 3.29
N VAL A 252 -6.50 -12.27 3.15
CA VAL A 252 -5.59 -12.31 4.30
C VAL A 252 -5.33 -10.89 4.82
N ALA A 253 -5.19 -9.90 3.94
CA ALA A 253 -5.09 -8.49 4.30
C ALA A 253 -6.30 -8.01 5.10
N GLU A 254 -7.52 -8.37 4.67
CA GLU A 254 -8.75 -8.07 5.43
C GLU A 254 -8.76 -8.74 6.81
N GLN A 255 -8.33 -10.01 6.90
CA GLN A 255 -8.18 -10.70 8.19
C GLN A 255 -7.16 -10.00 9.09
N ALA A 256 -6.06 -9.50 8.53
CA ALA A 256 -5.03 -8.80 9.28
C ALA A 256 -5.49 -7.42 9.75
N THR A 257 -6.24 -6.70 8.91
CA THR A 257 -6.93 -5.46 9.28
C THR A 257 -7.87 -5.70 10.47
N ARG A 258 -8.67 -6.77 10.44
CA ARG A 258 -9.52 -7.15 11.59
C ARG A 258 -8.70 -7.51 12.84
N LYS A 259 -7.65 -8.33 12.70
CA LYS A 259 -6.74 -8.66 13.82
C LYS A 259 -6.21 -7.39 14.47
N PHE A 260 -5.76 -6.41 13.69
CA PHE A 260 -5.26 -5.15 14.21
C PHE A 260 -6.36 -4.35 14.94
N LEU A 261 -7.56 -4.25 14.37
CA LEU A 261 -8.72 -3.62 15.02
C LEU A 261 -9.07 -4.30 16.36
N ASP A 262 -9.06 -5.63 16.40
CA ASP A 262 -9.35 -6.42 17.61
C ASP A 262 -8.33 -6.15 18.70
N GLU A 263 -7.05 -6.07 18.33
CA GLU A 263 -5.96 -5.74 19.26
C GLU A 263 -6.04 -4.30 19.77
N ILE A 264 -6.45 -3.34 18.94
CA ILE A 264 -6.71 -1.96 19.39
C ILE A 264 -7.89 -1.95 20.36
N ARG A 265 -8.99 -2.61 20.02
CA ARG A 265 -10.18 -2.72 20.88
C ARG A 265 -9.83 -3.34 22.24
N ALA A 266 -9.00 -4.38 22.26
CA ALA A 266 -8.56 -5.03 23.49
C ALA A 266 -7.66 -4.14 24.36
N ALA A 267 -6.97 -3.17 23.75
CA ALA A 267 -6.05 -2.26 24.45
C ALA A 267 -6.73 -1.02 25.06
N VAL A 268 -8.02 -0.80 24.81
CA VAL A 268 -8.73 0.44 25.19
C VAL A 268 -10.07 0.15 25.88
N PRO A 269 -10.56 1.04 26.78
CA PRO A 269 -11.91 0.94 27.30
C PRO A 269 -12.97 1.07 26.19
N ALA A 270 -14.15 0.50 26.43
CA ALA A 270 -15.24 0.44 25.44
C ALA A 270 -15.59 1.81 24.81
N TRP A 271 -15.58 2.89 25.60
CA TRP A 271 -15.90 4.22 25.10
C TRP A 271 -14.87 4.77 24.10
N GLN A 272 -13.60 4.37 24.21
CA GLN A 272 -12.57 4.74 23.23
C GLN A 272 -12.74 3.96 21.92
N SER A 273 -13.12 2.68 22.00
CA SER A 273 -13.49 1.89 20.82
C SER A 273 -14.72 2.49 20.12
N GLN A 274 -15.73 2.94 20.89
CA GLN A 274 -16.89 3.65 20.35
C GLN A 274 -16.49 4.98 19.69
N LEU A 275 -15.63 5.77 20.35
CA LEU A 275 -15.09 7.02 19.81
C LEU A 275 -14.35 6.81 18.48
N LEU A 276 -13.47 5.80 18.43
CA LEU A 276 -12.67 5.46 17.26
C LEU A 276 -13.59 5.20 16.06
N LEU A 277 -14.60 4.35 16.24
CA LEU A 277 -15.46 3.87 15.17
C LEU A 277 -16.73 4.71 14.97
N GLY A 278 -16.82 5.87 15.61
CA GLY A 278 -17.97 6.76 15.49
C GLY A 278 -19.28 6.17 16.03
N ALA A 279 -19.20 5.17 16.91
CA ALA A 279 -20.36 4.59 17.59
C ALA A 279 -20.84 5.51 18.71
N ASP A 280 -22.15 5.53 18.95
CA ASP A 280 -22.70 6.28 20.09
C ASP A 280 -22.41 5.53 21.42
N LEU A 281 -22.20 6.30 22.48
CA LEU A 281 -21.92 5.76 23.82
C LEU A 281 -23.12 5.00 24.42
N THR A 282 -24.29 5.10 23.78
CA THR A 282 -25.55 4.46 24.19
C THR A 282 -25.64 2.98 23.81
N PHE A 283 -24.80 2.48 22.88
CA PHE A 283 -24.81 1.09 22.40
C PHE A 283 -24.07 0.09 23.31
N GLY A 284 -23.81 0.43 24.58
CA GLY A 284 -23.39 -0.58 25.55
C GLY A 284 -24.52 -1.61 25.76
N PRO A 285 -24.22 -2.90 26.04
CA PRO A 285 -25.26 -3.86 26.40
C PRO A 285 -26.09 -3.25 27.53
N ALA A 286 -27.42 -3.30 27.39
CA ALA A 286 -28.38 -2.77 28.35
C ALA A 286 -28.06 -3.32 29.75
N GLY A 287 -27.30 -2.57 30.54
CA GLY A 287 -26.79 -3.03 31.84
C GLY A 287 -25.38 -2.53 32.23
N ALA A 288 -24.54 -2.07 31.29
CA ALA A 288 -23.24 -1.50 31.66
C ALA A 288 -23.42 -0.06 32.19
N SER A 289 -23.13 0.17 33.47
CA SER A 289 -23.20 1.51 34.08
C SER A 289 -22.36 2.50 33.27
N ARG A 290 -22.87 3.72 33.11
CA ARG A 290 -22.16 4.83 32.46
C ARG A 290 -20.77 4.97 33.06
N SER A 291 -19.75 4.50 32.35
CA SER A 291 -18.36 4.82 32.66
C SER A 291 -18.20 6.31 32.42
N THR A 292 -18.19 7.08 33.49
CA THR A 292 -17.98 8.52 33.47
C THR A 292 -16.66 8.84 32.78
N ARG A 293 -16.72 9.69 31.76
CA ARG A 293 -15.56 10.38 31.18
C ARG A 293 -14.80 11.07 32.32
N PRO A 294 -13.48 10.89 32.50
CA PRO A 294 -12.72 11.79 33.35
C PRO A 294 -12.83 13.21 32.75
N ALA A 295 -13.05 14.19 33.63
CA ALA A 295 -13.17 15.60 33.27
C ALA A 295 -11.86 16.16 32.68
#